data_AF-A0A1I5TGP3-F1
#
_entry.id   AF-A0A1I5TGP3-F1
#
_cell.length_a   1.000
_cell.length_b   1.000
_cell.length_c   1.000
_cell.angle_alpha   90.00
_cell.angle_beta   90.00
_cell.angle_gamma   90.00
#
_symmetry.space_group_name_H-M   'P 1'
#
loop_
_entity.id
_entity.type
_entity.pdbx_description
1 polymer ?
#
loop_
_entity_poly.entity_id
_entity_poly.type
_entity_poly.pdbx_seq_one_letter_code
_entity_poly.pdbx_strand_id
1 'polypeptide(L)'
;MLNTKLPPAQTKKIFIVEDEGDMCLLLNIMLQEKSIELEHVKTIAAAQEYLKKEEPSVIILDNKLPDGLGVDFISYIKQNHPDVKVVMISGYTPEAKDIALENGADLFLEKPFTREQLYSSIKELLN
;
A
#
# COMPACT_ATOMS: atom_id res chain seq x y z
N MET A 1 14.96 19.15 36.10
CA MET A 1 13.74 18.61 35.48
C MET A 1 14.04 18.42 34.00
N LEU A 2 14.28 17.18 33.57
CA LEU A 2 14.54 16.89 32.15
C LEU A 2 13.19 16.86 31.43
N ASN A 3 12.97 17.85 30.57
CA ASN A 3 11.78 17.98 29.74
C ASN A 3 11.93 17.05 28.53
N THR A 4 11.71 15.75 28.71
CA THR A 4 11.70 14.80 27.58
C THR A 4 10.34 14.88 26.90
N LYS A 5 10.17 15.86 26.02
CA LYS A 5 9.17 15.72 24.95
C LYS A 5 9.58 14.47 24.18
N LEU A 6 8.80 13.40 24.32
CA LEU A 6 8.87 12.26 23.42
C LEU A 6 8.81 12.83 21.99
N PRO A 7 9.69 12.41 21.06
CA PRO A 7 9.52 12.78 19.67
C PRO A 7 8.09 12.39 19.25
N PRO A 8 7.40 13.23 18.45
CA PRO A 8 6.08 12.85 17.94
C PRO A 8 6.21 11.45 17.33
N ALA A 9 5.27 10.56 17.68
CA ALA A 9 5.21 9.23 17.06
C ALA A 9 5.29 9.44 15.54
N GLN A 10 6.28 8.82 14.90
CA GLN A 10 6.56 9.07 13.49
C GLN A 10 5.32 8.67 12.67
N THR A 11 4.64 9.66 12.09
CA THR A 11 3.49 9.43 11.22
C THR A 11 3.91 8.55 10.05
N LYS A 12 3.20 7.45 9.84
CA LYS A 12 3.45 6.50 8.76
C LYS A 12 2.58 6.87 7.57
N LYS A 13 3.22 7.13 6.44
CA LYS A 13 2.53 7.45 5.19
C LYS A 13 2.23 6.15 4.44
N ILE A 14 0.95 5.86 4.24
CA ILE A 14 0.48 4.72 3.45
C ILE A 14 -0.18 5.27 2.20
N PHE A 15 0.22 4.74 1.06
CA PHE A 15 -0.27 5.17 -0.24
C PHE A 15 -1.13 4.09 -0.87
N ILE A 16 -2.30 4.46 -1.38
CA ILE A 16 -3.28 3.52 -1.95
C ILE A 16 -3.38 3.75 -3.47
N VAL A 17 -3.28 2.69 -4.24
CA VAL A 17 -3.51 2.69 -5.69
C VAL A 17 -4.69 1.77 -5.99
N GLU A 18 -5.88 2.37 -6.12
CA GLU A 18 -7.17 1.68 -6.23
C GLU A 18 -8.16 2.61 -6.95
N ASP A 19 -8.78 2.15 -8.03
CA ASP A 19 -9.69 2.95 -8.85
C ASP A 19 -11.14 2.86 -8.39
N GLU A 20 -11.52 1.76 -7.73
CA GLU A 20 -12.85 1.56 -7.18
C GLU A 20 -13.08 2.48 -5.97
N GLY A 21 -13.96 3.47 -6.13
CA GLY A 21 -14.24 4.48 -5.10
C GLY A 21 -14.72 3.90 -3.77
N ASP A 22 -15.56 2.85 -3.81
CA ASP A 22 -16.06 2.19 -2.61
C ASP A 22 -14.95 1.44 -1.86
N MET A 23 -14.00 0.84 -2.59
CA MET A 23 -12.85 0.16 -2.00
C MET A 23 -11.86 1.15 -1.40
N CYS A 24 -11.59 2.26 -2.10
CA CYS A 24 -10.78 3.34 -1.55
C CYS A 24 -11.39 3.91 -0.26
N LEU A 25 -12.70 4.15 -0.23
CA LEU A 25 -13.40 4.61 0.97
C LEU A 25 -13.30 3.57 2.11
N LEU A 26 -13.47 2.29 1.80
CA LEU A 26 -13.36 1.21 2.77
C LEU A 26 -11.96 1.14 3.38
N LEU A 27 -10.91 1.20 2.57
CA LEU A 27 -9.52 1.20 3.02
C LEU A 27 -9.22 2.41 3.91
N ASN A 28 -9.72 3.60 3.54
CA ASN A 28 -9.62 4.79 4.36
C ASN A 28 -10.25 4.62 5.74
N ILE A 29 -11.46 4.02 5.81
CA ILE A 29 -12.14 3.75 7.07
C ILE A 29 -11.39 2.71 7.91
N MET A 30 -10.89 1.64 7.28
CA MET A 30 -10.19 0.55 7.96
C MET A 30 -8.84 0.98 8.56
N LEU A 31 -8.15 1.91 7.90
CA LEU A 31 -6.80 2.36 8.26
C LEU A 31 -6.77 3.72 8.98
N GLN A 32 -7.93 4.26 9.32
CA GLN A 32 -8.02 5.56 9.99
C GLN A 32 -7.42 5.49 11.40
N GLU A 33 -6.19 5.95 11.56
CA GLU A 33 -5.50 6.10 12.85
C GLU A 33 -4.76 7.42 12.95
N LYS A 34 -4.55 7.93 14.18
CA LYS A 34 -3.88 9.23 14.41
C LYS A 34 -2.43 9.28 13.91
N SER A 35 -1.78 8.14 13.76
CA SER A 35 -0.39 8.00 13.34
C SER A 35 -0.24 7.56 11.89
N ILE A 36 -1.32 7.50 11.12
CA ILE A 36 -1.31 7.10 9.71
C ILE A 36 -1.79 8.28 8.86
N GLU A 37 -1.00 8.61 7.83
CA GLU A 37 -1.39 9.52 6.77
C GLU A 37 -1.71 8.69 5.52
N LEU A 38 -2.91 8.85 4.98
CA LEU A 38 -3.38 8.13 3.80
C LEU A 38 -3.47 9.07 2.62
N GLU A 39 -2.88 8.67 1.50
CA GLU A 39 -3.04 9.29 0.20
C GLU A 39 -3.48 8.23 -0.80
N HIS A 40 -4.26 8.62 -1.81
CA HIS A 40 -4.72 7.66 -2.82
C HIS A 40 -4.73 8.22 -4.23
N VAL A 41 -4.52 7.32 -5.19
CA VAL A 41 -4.66 7.57 -6.62
C VAL A 41 -5.37 6.40 -7.29
N LYS A 42 -5.88 6.63 -8.49
CA LYS A 42 -6.71 5.67 -9.22
C LYS A 42 -6.02 5.00 -10.40
N THR A 43 -4.77 5.36 -10.68
CA THR A 43 -4.06 4.92 -11.88
C THR A 43 -2.58 4.71 -11.59
N ILE A 44 -1.95 3.82 -12.35
CA ILE A 44 -0.50 3.58 -12.29
C ILE A 44 0.26 4.86 -12.65
N ALA A 45 -0.19 5.59 -13.68
CA ALA A 45 0.44 6.85 -14.09
C ALA A 45 0.44 7.89 -12.95
N ALA A 46 -0.66 8.02 -12.21
CA ALA A 46 -0.74 8.93 -11.07
C ALA A 46 0.12 8.44 -9.90
N ALA A 47 0.23 7.12 -9.70
CA ALA A 47 1.13 6.54 -8.71
C ALA A 47 2.60 6.85 -9.02
N GLN A 48 3.00 6.78 -10.29
CA GLN A 48 4.35 7.17 -10.71
C GLN A 48 4.63 8.65 -10.46
N GLU A 49 3.68 9.54 -10.76
CA GLU A 49 3.84 10.98 -10.48
C GLU A 49 3.91 11.30 -8.98
N TYR A 50 3.17 10.55 -8.16
CA TYR A 50 3.22 10.67 -6.71
C TYR A 50 4.58 10.23 -6.15
N LEU A 51 5.07 9.06 -6.58
CA LEU A 51 6.34 8.48 -6.09
C LEU A 51 7.58 9.29 -6.49
N LYS A 52 7.48 10.17 -7.50
CA LYS A 52 8.53 11.15 -7.81
C LYS A 52 8.70 12.24 -6.74
N LYS A 53 7.70 12.43 -5.87
CA LYS A 53 7.61 13.56 -4.93
C LYS A 53 7.60 13.10 -3.48
N GLU A 54 7.04 11.92 -3.23
CA GLU A 54 6.76 11.39 -1.90
C GLU A 54 7.29 9.96 -1.78
N GLU A 55 7.77 9.60 -0.59
CA GLU A 55 8.24 8.25 -0.26
C GLU A 55 7.35 7.63 0.83
N PRO A 56 6.28 6.90 0.46
CA PRO A 56 5.43 6.23 1.43
C PRO A 56 6.15 5.04 2.06
N SER A 57 5.80 4.70 3.30
CA SER A 57 6.35 3.49 3.94
C SER A 57 5.75 2.21 3.35
N VAL A 58 4.47 2.26 2.98
CA VAL A 58 3.72 1.13 2.40
C VAL A 58 2.87 1.64 1.24
N ILE A 59 2.85 0.89 0.15
CA ILE A 59 1.88 1.01 -0.94
C ILE A 59 0.91 -0.17 -0.84
N ILE A 60 -0.37 0.15 -0.85
CA ILE A 60 -1.46 -0.79 -1.06
C ILE A 60 -1.85 -0.70 -2.53
N LEU A 61 -1.74 -1.81 -3.25
CA LEU A 61 -1.86 -1.83 -4.71
C LEU A 61 -2.95 -2.82 -5.15
N ASP A 62 -3.99 -2.31 -5.81
CA ASP A 62 -4.92 -3.18 -6.52
C ASP A 62 -4.30 -3.74 -7.81
N ASN A 63 -4.74 -4.93 -8.23
CA ASN A 63 -4.23 -5.53 -9.46
C ASN A 63 -4.85 -4.98 -10.74
N LYS A 64 -6.12 -4.58 -10.73
CA LYS A 64 -6.85 -4.19 -11.92
C LYS A 64 -7.07 -2.70 -11.91
N LEU A 65 -6.15 -1.97 -12.52
CA LEU A 65 -6.24 -0.53 -12.67
C LEU A 65 -6.68 -0.17 -14.10
N PRO A 66 -7.29 1.00 -14.32
CA PRO A 66 -7.81 1.41 -15.62
C PRO A 66 -6.71 1.56 -16.69
N ASP A 67 -5.45 1.72 -16.29
CA ASP A 67 -4.28 1.91 -17.15
C ASP A 67 -3.28 0.75 -17.12
N GLY A 68 -3.60 -0.38 -16.49
CA GLY A 68 -2.76 -1.58 -16.53
C GLY A 68 -2.97 -2.53 -15.35
N LEU A 69 -2.07 -3.51 -15.24
CA LEU A 69 -2.07 -4.44 -14.12
C LEU A 69 -1.10 -3.97 -13.02
N GLY A 70 -1.59 -3.95 -11.79
CA GLY A 70 -0.78 -3.61 -10.61
C GLY A 70 0.41 -4.56 -10.45
N VAL A 71 0.25 -5.85 -10.76
CA VAL A 71 1.34 -6.83 -10.67
C VAL A 71 2.58 -6.45 -11.51
N ASP A 72 2.38 -5.81 -12.67
CA ASP A 72 3.46 -5.35 -13.55
C ASP A 72 4.14 -4.08 -12.99
N PHE A 73 3.40 -3.30 -12.20
CA PHE A 73 3.90 -2.08 -11.57
C PHE A 73 4.83 -2.34 -10.38
N ILE A 74 4.73 -3.52 -9.75
CA ILE A 74 5.54 -3.90 -8.58
C ILE A 74 7.04 -3.83 -8.89
N SER A 75 7.46 -4.35 -10.04
CA SER A 75 8.87 -4.34 -10.44
C SER A 75 9.40 -2.91 -10.62
N TYR A 76 8.56 -1.99 -11.14
CA TYR A 76 8.91 -0.57 -11.21
C TYR A 76 9.10 0.02 -9.80
N ILE A 77 8.17 -0.25 -8.87
CA ILE A 77 8.27 0.24 -7.49
C ILE A 77 9.57 -0.26 -6.87
N LYS A 78 9.86 -1.56 -6.96
CA LYS A 78 11.05 -2.14 -6.33
C LYS A 78 12.37 -1.70 -6.96
N GLN A 79 12.38 -1.40 -8.26
CA GLN A 79 13.57 -0.88 -8.92
C GLN A 79 13.87 0.57 -8.55
N ASN A 80 12.84 1.41 -8.42
CA ASN A 80 13.01 2.86 -8.22
C ASN A 80 12.90 3.28 -6.75
N HIS A 81 12.20 2.50 -5.93
CA HIS A 81 11.89 2.76 -4.52
C HIS A 81 12.02 1.46 -3.70
N PRO A 82 13.23 0.88 -3.58
CA PRO A 82 13.45 -0.46 -3.01
C PRO A 82 12.99 -0.62 -1.55
N ASP A 83 13.03 0.46 -0.77
CA ASP A 83 12.65 0.47 0.64
C ASP A 83 11.12 0.52 0.85
N VAL A 84 10.36 0.91 -0.17
CA VAL A 84 8.90 1.03 -0.10
C VAL A 84 8.28 -0.36 -0.08
N LYS A 85 7.47 -0.63 0.93
CA LYS A 85 6.79 -1.91 1.09
C LYS A 85 5.55 -1.98 0.20
N VAL A 86 5.30 -3.13 -0.43
CA VAL A 86 4.18 -3.32 -1.35
C VAL A 86 3.27 -4.42 -0.81
N VAL A 87 2.03 -4.06 -0.50
CA VAL A 87 0.94 -4.99 -0.21
C VAL A 87 0.01 -5.00 -1.41
N MET A 88 -0.02 -6.12 -2.14
CA MET A 88 -0.96 -6.28 -3.23
C MET A 88 -2.30 -6.78 -2.68
N ILE A 89 -3.39 -6.14 -3.08
CA ILE A 89 -4.75 -6.57 -2.76
C ILE A 89 -5.44 -6.99 -4.05
N SER A 90 -6.02 -8.19 -4.09
CA SER A 90 -6.66 -8.69 -5.32
C SER A 90 -7.72 -9.73 -5.03
N GLY A 91 -8.80 -9.76 -5.83
CA GLY A 91 -9.79 -10.84 -5.82
C GLY A 91 -9.50 -11.97 -6.83
N TYR A 92 -8.31 -11.97 -7.43
CA TYR A 92 -7.93 -12.92 -8.50
C TYR A 92 -7.05 -14.07 -8.01
N THR A 93 -7.09 -15.14 -8.79
CA THR A 93 -6.68 -16.53 -8.56
C THR A 93 -5.24 -16.74 -8.01
N PRO A 94 -4.91 -17.94 -7.50
CA PRO A 94 -3.59 -18.25 -6.90
C PRO A 94 -2.38 -17.85 -7.75
N GLU A 95 -2.50 -17.88 -9.08
CA GLU A 95 -1.42 -17.48 -9.99
C GLU A 95 -1.05 -16.00 -9.82
N ALA A 96 -2.01 -15.13 -9.52
CA ALA A 96 -1.74 -13.70 -9.30
C ALA A 96 -0.90 -13.47 -8.05
N LYS A 97 -1.05 -14.32 -7.03
CA LYS A 97 -0.25 -14.25 -5.80
C LYS A 97 1.20 -14.61 -6.06
N ASP A 98 1.45 -15.72 -6.75
CA ASP A 98 2.81 -16.17 -7.02
C ASP A 98 3.58 -15.15 -7.88
N ILE A 99 2.94 -14.64 -8.94
CA ILE A 99 3.54 -13.60 -9.80
C ILE A 99 3.80 -12.31 -9.02
N ALA A 100 2.90 -11.90 -8.13
CA ALA A 100 3.10 -10.71 -7.31
C ALA A 100 4.32 -10.81 -6.40
N LEU A 101 4.48 -11.95 -5.73
CA LEU A 101 5.63 -12.21 -4.85
C LEU A 101 6.92 -12.32 -5.66
N GLU A 102 6.90 -12.97 -6.83
CA GLU A 102 8.04 -13.03 -7.76
C GLU A 102 8.46 -11.65 -8.26
N ASN A 103 7.50 -10.77 -8.54
CA ASN A 103 7.75 -9.38 -8.94
C ASN A 103 8.21 -8.48 -7.79
N GLY A 104 8.19 -9.00 -6.55
CA GLY A 104 8.74 -8.35 -5.37
C GLY A 104 7.71 -7.74 -4.42
N ALA A 105 6.43 -8.14 -4.47
CA ALA A 105 5.48 -7.77 -3.42
C ALA A 105 6.00 -8.26 -2.05
N ASP A 106 5.86 -7.45 -1.01
CA ASP A 106 6.20 -7.91 0.35
C ASP A 106 5.08 -8.80 0.90
N LEU A 107 3.81 -8.48 0.59
CA LEU A 107 2.64 -9.27 0.98
C LEU A 107 1.57 -9.26 -0.11
N PHE A 108 0.73 -10.29 -0.09
CA PHE A 108 -0.48 -10.39 -0.89
C PHE A 108 -1.68 -10.66 0.02
N LEU A 109 -2.76 -9.90 -0.18
CA LEU A 109 -4.01 -10.01 0.56
C LEU A 109 -5.18 -10.26 -0.40
N GLU A 110 -5.82 -11.42 -0.27
CA GLU A 110 -6.94 -11.83 -1.11
C GLU A 110 -8.25 -11.14 -0.69
N LYS A 111 -9.02 -10.63 -1.65
CA LYS A 111 -10.39 -10.15 -1.43
C LYS A 111 -11.34 -11.37 -1.35
N PRO A 112 -12.27 -11.46 -0.36
CA PRO A 112 -12.53 -10.49 0.70
C PRO A 112 -11.59 -10.64 1.90
N PHE A 113 -11.24 -9.52 2.53
CA PHE A 113 -10.42 -9.46 3.74
C PHE A 113 -11.11 -8.69 4.87
N THR A 114 -10.71 -8.95 6.11
CA THR A 114 -11.15 -8.20 7.28
C THR A 114 -10.23 -7.02 7.58
N ARG A 115 -10.70 -6.08 8.40
CA ARG A 115 -9.88 -4.97 8.90
C ARG A 115 -8.64 -5.48 9.64
N GLU A 116 -8.79 -6.52 10.46
CA GLU A 116 -7.70 -7.12 11.23
C GLU A 116 -6.63 -7.73 10.32
N GLN A 117 -7.03 -8.39 9.23
CA GLN A 117 -6.08 -8.93 8.26
C GLN A 117 -5.28 -7.78 7.60
N LEU A 118 -5.97 -6.77 7.08
CA LEU A 118 -5.32 -5.60 6.46
C LEU A 118 -4.35 -4.91 7.44
N TYR A 119 -4.81 -4.62 8.65
CA TYR A 119 -4.02 -3.92 9.65
C TYR A 119 -2.79 -4.73 10.08
N SER A 120 -2.96 -6.05 10.25
CA SER A 120 -1.85 -6.92 10.65
C SER A 120 -0.78 -7.00 9.55
N SER A 121 -1.19 -7.11 8.29
CA SER A 121 -0.27 -7.10 7.14
C SER A 121 0.55 -5.80 7.07
N ILE A 122 -0.11 -4.65 7.22
CA ILE A 122 0.59 -3.36 7.21
C ILE A 122 1.53 -3.23 8.42
N LYS A 123 1.06 -3.62 9.61
CA LYS A 123 1.84 -3.53 10.83
C LYS A 123 3.08 -4.42 10.81
N GLU A 124 2.99 -5.62 10.23
CA GLU A 124 4.13 -6.52 10.03
C GLU A 124 5.25 -5.84 9.22
N LEU A 125 4.90 -5.03 8.24
CA LEU A 125 5.85 -4.35 7.34
C LEU A 125 6.44 -3.07 7.93
N LEU A 126 5.83 -2.50 8.96
CA LEU A 126 6.22 -1.22 9.57
C LEU A 126 7.06 -1.36 10.85
N ASN A 127 7.20 -2.58 11.38
CA ASN A 127 7.92 -2.89 12.62
C ASN A 127 9.40 -3.21 12.38
#